data_AF-A0A1H1TH54-F1
#
_entry.id   AF-A0A1H1TH54-F1
#
_cell.length_a   1.000
_cell.length_b   1.000
_cell.length_c   1.000
_cell.angle_alpha   90.00
_cell.angle_beta   90.00
_cell.angle_gamma   90.00
#
_symmetry.space_group_name_H-M   'P 1'
#
loop_
_entity.id
_entity.type
_entity.pdbx_description
1 polymer ?
#
loop_
_entity_poly.entity_id
_entity_poly.type
_entity_poly.pdbx_seq_one_letter_code
_entity_poly.pdbx_strand_id
1 'polypeptide(L)'
;MYAGTLDNLRILAQRDLLAWWKRTEGLGFVEQKRLLVEPFAAIVAKYGEHAAYAAADYLFLERSLDDTLRELEYPEVADPVGFEQARGSFQAATWVDNINDAEKRALALRKLQGITNRLVVDPARRTVGLATLKAGTRYARVPEPGACSFCLMLGSRGAVYSSKTVLSELGRYHDNCRCLAIEVKVDSDLPRINRELMKQHQVISREVGHAADLNDWRQWVDASRQQTDTGASWPRLKYCRIPSYMGNGISSVFPGEKLPPLDKMPGHVLYGWRDPNEGDKKKLREGKSVRGWPHNELLAEGHRWDSKRKGASKFPRGWTDQMIVDAVRDTIEDPQWTRKTSSAREVWRIIDGIVVYAKYVTADGYEQFIMAYPEVKNKIPPRARKVGD
;
A
#
# COMPACT_ATOMS: atom_id res chain seq x y z
N MET A 1 -26.07 3.16 10.11
CA MET A 1 -27.23 2.84 9.26
C MET A 1 -26.87 2.94 7.76
N TYR A 2 -26.35 4.09 7.30
CA TYR A 2 -25.95 4.36 5.90
C TYR A 2 -25.04 3.30 5.24
N ALA A 3 -23.92 2.94 5.88
CA ALA A 3 -22.99 1.95 5.34
C ALA A 3 -23.67 0.59 5.04
N GLY A 4 -24.48 0.10 5.98
CA GLY A 4 -25.23 -1.16 5.83
C GLY A 4 -26.26 -1.10 4.70
N THR A 5 -26.91 0.05 4.50
CA THR A 5 -27.83 0.25 3.37
C THR A 5 -27.10 0.11 2.02
N LEU A 6 -25.95 0.77 1.86
CA LEU A 6 -25.15 0.66 0.63
C LEU A 6 -24.63 -0.77 0.42
N ASP A 7 -24.24 -1.45 1.48
CA ASP A 7 -23.82 -2.85 1.43
C ASP A 7 -24.95 -3.75 0.91
N ASN A 8 -26.17 -3.58 1.43
CA ASN A 8 -27.33 -4.34 0.99
C ASN A 8 -27.71 -4.06 -0.47
N LEU A 9 -27.69 -2.79 -0.90
CA LEU A 9 -27.99 -2.41 -2.28
C LEU A 9 -27.00 -3.05 -3.26
N ARG A 10 -25.71 -3.06 -2.93
CA ARG A 10 -24.71 -3.78 -3.72
C ARG A 10 -25.00 -5.27 -3.78
N ILE A 11 -25.30 -5.93 -2.65
CA ILE A 11 -25.60 -7.37 -2.61
C ILE A 11 -26.79 -7.71 -3.52
N LEU A 12 -27.86 -6.90 -3.47
CA LEU A 12 -29.03 -7.08 -4.32
C LEU A 12 -28.70 -6.87 -5.81
N ALA A 13 -27.92 -5.83 -6.15
CA ALA A 13 -27.48 -5.60 -7.52
C ALA A 13 -26.62 -6.76 -8.06
N GLN A 14 -25.69 -7.29 -7.24
CA GLN A 14 -24.89 -8.47 -7.60
C GLN A 14 -25.76 -9.70 -7.84
N ARG A 15 -26.75 -9.94 -6.99
CA ARG A 15 -27.70 -11.05 -7.14
C ARG A 15 -28.45 -10.95 -8.46
N ASP A 16 -28.96 -9.77 -8.79
CA ASP A 16 -29.75 -9.56 -10.01
C ASP A 16 -28.88 -9.67 -11.27
N LEU A 17 -27.65 -9.15 -11.24
CA LEU A 17 -26.66 -9.36 -12.32
C LEU A 17 -26.40 -10.86 -12.54
N LEU A 18 -26.14 -11.60 -11.46
CA LEU A 18 -25.86 -13.04 -11.54
C LEU A 18 -27.07 -13.83 -12.04
N ALA A 19 -28.28 -13.43 -11.67
CA ALA A 19 -29.50 -14.06 -12.16
C ALA A 19 -29.65 -13.88 -13.67
N TRP A 20 -29.41 -12.68 -14.20
CA TRP A 20 -29.42 -12.40 -15.64
C TRP A 20 -28.31 -13.14 -16.38
N TRP A 21 -27.10 -13.16 -15.80
CA TRP A 21 -25.97 -13.90 -16.37
C TRP A 21 -26.29 -15.39 -16.53
N LYS A 22 -26.80 -16.04 -15.47
CA LYS A 22 -27.15 -17.48 -15.50
C LYS A 22 -28.26 -17.79 -16.49
N ARG A 23 -29.28 -16.93 -16.59
CA ARG A 23 -30.39 -17.11 -17.57
C ARG A 23 -29.92 -17.04 -19.02
N THR A 24 -28.79 -16.40 -19.28
CA THR A 24 -28.26 -16.17 -20.63
C THR A 24 -27.01 -17.01 -20.93
N GLU A 25 -26.53 -17.83 -19.98
CA GLU A 25 -25.28 -18.61 -20.11
C GLU A 25 -25.37 -19.72 -21.18
N GLY A 26 -26.58 -20.24 -21.42
CA GLY A 26 -26.84 -21.20 -22.50
C GLY A 26 -26.83 -20.58 -23.91
N LEU A 27 -26.76 -19.25 -24.01
CA LEU A 27 -26.65 -18.54 -25.28
C LEU A 27 -25.17 -18.43 -25.67
N GLY A 28 -24.88 -18.40 -26.98
CA GLY A 28 -23.54 -18.02 -27.43
C GLY A 28 -23.13 -16.66 -26.87
N PHE A 29 -21.85 -16.48 -26.52
CA PHE A 29 -21.39 -15.30 -25.75
C PHE A 29 -21.71 -13.95 -26.43
N VAL A 30 -21.77 -13.90 -27.76
CA VAL A 30 -22.17 -12.70 -28.52
C VAL A 30 -23.63 -12.32 -28.21
N GLU A 31 -24.53 -13.30 -28.24
CA GLU A 31 -25.95 -13.09 -28.00
C GLU A 31 -26.21 -12.79 -26.52
N GLN A 32 -25.50 -13.48 -25.63
CA GLN A 32 -25.51 -13.16 -24.20
C GLN A 32 -25.15 -11.69 -23.95
N LYS A 33 -24.06 -11.18 -24.53
CA LYS A 33 -23.69 -9.76 -24.38
C LYS A 33 -24.79 -8.84 -24.88
N ARG A 34 -25.35 -9.10 -26.06
CA ARG A 34 -26.41 -8.27 -26.65
C ARG A 34 -27.62 -8.14 -25.72
N LEU A 35 -28.05 -9.25 -25.13
CA LEU A 35 -29.21 -9.29 -24.23
C LEU A 35 -28.94 -8.75 -22.84
N LEU A 36 -27.68 -8.74 -22.37
CA LEU A 36 -27.33 -8.30 -21.01
C LEU A 36 -27.10 -6.80 -20.87
N VAL A 37 -26.84 -6.06 -21.95
CA VAL A 37 -26.52 -4.61 -21.89
C VAL A 37 -27.65 -3.81 -21.22
N GLU A 38 -28.89 -3.99 -21.69
CA GLU A 38 -30.05 -3.27 -21.16
C GLU A 38 -30.37 -3.67 -19.70
N PRO A 39 -30.48 -4.97 -19.34
CA PRO A 39 -30.62 -5.39 -17.95
C PRO A 39 -29.51 -4.86 -17.04
N PHE A 40 -28.26 -4.89 -17.48
CA PHE A 40 -27.14 -4.34 -16.71
C PHE A 40 -27.33 -2.85 -16.42
N ALA A 41 -27.66 -2.07 -17.46
CA ALA A 41 -27.91 -0.63 -17.31
C ALA A 41 -29.09 -0.36 -16.35
N ALA A 42 -30.18 -1.10 -16.48
CA ALA A 42 -31.34 -0.97 -15.60
C ALA A 42 -31.02 -1.33 -14.14
N ILE A 43 -30.23 -2.38 -13.90
CA ILE A 43 -29.79 -2.78 -12.55
C ILE A 43 -28.98 -1.67 -11.90
N VAL A 44 -27.92 -1.19 -12.57
CA VAL A 44 -27.05 -0.17 -11.98
C VAL A 44 -27.77 1.15 -11.78
N ALA A 45 -28.70 1.52 -12.68
CA ALA A 45 -29.51 2.72 -12.54
C ALA A 45 -30.45 2.63 -11.32
N LYS A 46 -31.24 1.56 -11.23
CA LYS A 46 -32.20 1.35 -10.14
C LYS A 46 -31.55 1.35 -8.76
N TYR A 47 -30.51 0.53 -8.58
CA TYR A 47 -29.84 0.43 -7.28
C TYR A 47 -28.97 1.67 -7.00
N GLY A 48 -28.46 2.33 -8.05
CA GLY A 48 -27.74 3.59 -7.94
C GLY A 48 -28.62 4.75 -7.45
N GLU A 49 -29.85 4.84 -7.93
CA GLU A 49 -30.83 5.82 -7.48
C GLU A 49 -31.14 5.64 -5.99
N HIS A 50 -31.44 4.41 -5.57
CA HIS A 50 -31.67 4.12 -4.15
C HIS A 50 -30.45 4.45 -3.27
N ALA A 51 -29.24 4.24 -3.79
CA ALA A 51 -28.01 4.60 -3.08
C ALA A 51 -27.84 6.12 -2.95
N ALA A 52 -28.23 6.88 -3.98
CA ALA A 52 -28.23 8.35 -3.96
C ALA A 52 -29.19 8.90 -2.90
N TYR A 53 -30.43 8.39 -2.85
CA TYR A 53 -31.41 8.77 -1.82
C TYR A 53 -30.95 8.37 -0.41
N ALA A 54 -30.40 7.16 -0.24
CA ALA A 54 -29.86 6.74 1.05
C ALA A 54 -28.75 7.67 1.56
N ALA A 55 -27.96 8.28 0.67
CA ALA A 55 -26.96 9.28 1.04
C ALA A 55 -27.57 10.63 1.40
N ALA A 56 -28.61 11.07 0.69
CA ALA A 56 -29.32 12.31 1.01
C ALA A 56 -30.07 12.21 2.34
N ASP A 57 -30.75 11.08 2.61
CA ASP A 57 -31.41 10.81 3.89
C ASP A 57 -30.41 10.78 5.05
N TYR A 58 -29.27 10.10 4.84
CA TYR A 58 -28.18 10.09 5.81
C TYR A 58 -27.72 11.51 6.15
N LEU A 59 -27.43 12.33 5.13
CA LEU A 59 -26.99 13.70 5.35
C LEU A 59 -28.06 14.56 6.01
N PHE A 60 -29.32 14.45 5.59
CA PHE A 60 -30.42 15.18 6.19
C PHE A 60 -30.56 14.86 7.69
N LEU A 61 -30.49 13.57 8.04
CA LEU A 61 -30.53 13.12 9.43
C LEU A 61 -29.31 13.61 10.22
N GLU A 62 -28.09 13.44 9.72
CA GLU A 62 -26.88 13.92 10.42
C GLU A 62 -26.90 15.44 10.61
N ARG A 63 -27.31 16.20 9.58
CA ARG A 63 -27.43 17.66 9.66
C ARG A 63 -28.49 18.11 10.65
N SER A 64 -29.59 17.37 10.81
CA SER A 64 -30.65 17.69 11.78
C SER A 64 -30.15 17.70 13.23
N LEU A 65 -29.03 17.03 13.51
CA LEU A 65 -28.39 16.97 14.82
C LEU A 65 -27.33 18.08 15.02
N ASP A 66 -27.04 18.89 13.99
CA ASP A 66 -26.06 19.97 14.04
C ASP A 66 -26.75 21.35 13.97
N ASP A 67 -26.48 22.20 14.96
CA ASP A 67 -27.12 23.52 15.09
C ASP A 67 -26.92 24.46 13.89
N THR A 68 -25.83 24.29 13.14
CA THR A 68 -25.49 25.13 11.98
C THR A 68 -25.95 24.56 10.64
N LEU A 69 -26.17 23.25 10.57
CA LEU A 69 -26.54 22.57 9.33
C LEU A 69 -28.01 22.14 9.30
N ARG A 70 -28.71 22.09 10.44
CA ARG A 70 -30.10 21.63 10.57
C ARG A 70 -31.12 22.42 9.74
N GLU A 71 -30.80 23.66 9.39
CA GLU A 71 -31.67 24.54 8.59
C GLU A 71 -31.40 24.43 7.09
N LEU A 72 -30.38 23.66 6.68
CA LEU A 72 -30.14 23.39 5.26
C LEU A 72 -31.25 22.54 4.67
N GLU A 73 -31.62 22.84 3.43
CA GLU A 73 -32.56 22.05 2.65
C GLU A 73 -32.11 20.59 2.51
N TYR A 74 -33.08 19.73 2.21
CA TYR A 74 -32.80 18.34 1.84
C TYR A 74 -31.75 18.30 0.70
N PRO A 75 -30.72 17.45 0.80
CA PRO A 75 -29.64 17.41 -0.20
C PRO A 75 -30.14 17.11 -1.61
N GLU A 76 -29.52 17.76 -2.60
CA GLU A 76 -29.74 17.42 -4.00
C GLU A 76 -29.26 15.98 -4.26
N VAL A 77 -30.17 15.13 -4.74
CA VAL A 77 -29.90 13.73 -5.04
C VAL A 77 -29.26 13.64 -6.41
N ALA A 78 -28.07 13.05 -6.49
CA ALA A 78 -27.38 12.87 -7.76
C ALA A 78 -28.09 11.83 -8.63
N ASP A 79 -28.15 12.09 -9.93
CA ASP A 79 -28.69 11.13 -10.90
C ASP A 79 -27.94 9.79 -10.85
N PRO A 80 -28.66 8.67 -11.06
CA PRO A 80 -28.01 7.39 -11.30
C PRO A 80 -27.17 7.41 -12.59
N VAL A 81 -26.29 6.42 -12.74
CA VAL A 81 -25.48 6.27 -13.95
C VAL A 81 -26.36 6.10 -15.18
N GLY A 82 -26.19 6.98 -16.18
CA GLY A 82 -26.96 6.94 -17.42
C GLY A 82 -26.62 5.74 -18.32
N PHE A 83 -27.54 5.43 -19.24
CA PHE A 83 -27.45 4.24 -20.11
C PHE A 83 -26.13 4.15 -20.88
N GLU A 84 -25.67 5.24 -21.51
CA GLU A 84 -24.43 5.23 -22.31
C GLU A 84 -23.18 4.93 -21.49
N GLN A 85 -23.09 5.45 -20.26
CA GLN A 85 -21.99 5.17 -19.35
C GLN A 85 -22.03 3.71 -18.86
N ALA A 86 -23.22 3.19 -18.55
CA ALA A 86 -23.40 1.79 -18.19
C ALA A 86 -23.03 0.87 -19.37
N ARG A 87 -23.51 1.16 -20.57
CA ARG A 87 -23.21 0.44 -21.81
C ARG A 87 -21.70 0.41 -22.10
N GLY A 88 -21.03 1.55 -22.02
CA GLY A 88 -19.58 1.63 -22.22
C GLY A 88 -18.80 0.79 -21.19
N SER A 89 -19.21 0.84 -19.92
CA SER A 89 -18.61 0.04 -18.85
C SER A 89 -18.82 -1.47 -19.07
N PHE A 90 -20.03 -1.86 -19.50
CA PHE A 90 -20.36 -3.24 -19.84
C PHE A 90 -19.52 -3.76 -21.01
N GLN A 91 -19.42 -2.98 -22.08
CA GLN A 91 -18.62 -3.32 -23.26
C GLN A 91 -17.14 -3.50 -22.90
N ALA A 92 -16.58 -2.60 -22.09
CA ALA A 92 -15.21 -2.71 -21.62
C ALA A 92 -14.96 -3.97 -20.79
N ALA A 93 -15.89 -4.34 -19.90
CA ALA A 93 -15.78 -5.56 -19.09
C ALA A 93 -15.89 -6.85 -19.91
N THR A 94 -16.70 -6.83 -20.96
CA THR A 94 -17.00 -8.00 -21.80
C THR A 94 -16.14 -8.09 -23.06
N TRP A 95 -15.18 -7.17 -23.22
CA TRP A 95 -14.15 -7.27 -24.23
C TRP A 95 -13.15 -8.38 -23.86
N VAL A 96 -13.22 -9.49 -24.60
CA VAL A 96 -12.36 -10.67 -24.44
C VAL A 96 -11.78 -11.07 -25.79
N ASP A 97 -10.55 -11.56 -25.77
CA ASP A 97 -9.77 -12.01 -26.93
C ASP A 97 -10.25 -13.36 -27.49
N ASN A 98 -10.77 -14.24 -26.64
CA ASN A 98 -11.39 -15.50 -27.05
C ASN A 98 -12.74 -15.71 -26.35
N ILE A 99 -13.82 -15.66 -27.13
CA ILE A 99 -15.20 -15.78 -26.62
C ILE A 99 -15.61 -17.21 -26.26
N ASN A 100 -14.87 -18.23 -26.70
CA ASN A 100 -15.17 -19.64 -26.42
C ASN A 100 -14.43 -20.16 -25.18
N ASP A 101 -13.53 -19.36 -24.63
CA ASP A 101 -12.76 -19.70 -23.44
C ASP A 101 -13.59 -19.43 -22.16
N ALA A 102 -13.83 -20.49 -21.38
CA ALA A 102 -14.58 -20.43 -20.14
C ALA A 102 -13.92 -19.53 -19.09
N GLU A 103 -12.59 -19.48 -19.02
CA GLU A 103 -11.87 -18.62 -18.08
C GLU A 103 -12.04 -17.14 -18.44
N LYS A 104 -12.07 -16.81 -19.73
CA LYS A 104 -12.30 -15.45 -20.22
C LYS A 104 -13.72 -14.99 -19.95
N ARG A 105 -14.71 -15.87 -20.12
CA ARG A 105 -16.11 -15.60 -19.72
C ARG A 105 -16.23 -15.36 -18.22
N ALA A 106 -15.60 -16.21 -17.40
CA ALA A 106 -15.56 -16.03 -15.95
C ALA A 106 -14.87 -14.72 -15.55
N LEU A 107 -13.79 -14.33 -16.24
CA LEU A 107 -13.13 -13.04 -16.03
C LEU A 107 -14.04 -11.86 -16.39
N ALA A 108 -14.78 -11.94 -17.50
CA ALA A 108 -15.75 -10.91 -17.88
C ALA A 108 -16.83 -10.72 -16.81
N LEU A 109 -17.38 -11.81 -16.27
CA LEU A 109 -18.31 -11.75 -15.15
C LEU A 109 -17.68 -11.09 -13.91
N ARG A 110 -16.48 -11.50 -13.50
CA ARG A 110 -15.77 -10.89 -12.35
C ARG A 110 -15.56 -9.39 -12.54
N LYS A 111 -15.22 -8.94 -13.76
CA LYS A 111 -15.11 -7.51 -14.09
C LYS A 111 -16.47 -6.80 -13.96
N LEU A 112 -17.54 -7.37 -14.53
CA LEU A 112 -18.90 -6.82 -14.42
C LEU A 112 -19.38 -6.71 -12.98
N GLN A 113 -19.09 -7.69 -12.13
CA GLN A 113 -19.41 -7.63 -10.70
C GLN A 113 -18.69 -6.45 -10.05
N GLY A 114 -17.39 -6.26 -10.33
CA GLY A 114 -16.63 -5.13 -9.80
C GLY A 114 -17.16 -3.76 -10.26
N ILE A 115 -17.51 -3.63 -11.53
CA ILE A 115 -18.12 -2.41 -12.10
C ILE A 115 -19.50 -2.17 -11.49
N THR A 116 -20.34 -3.21 -11.35
CA THR A 116 -21.67 -3.10 -10.74
C THR A 116 -21.58 -2.50 -9.34
N ASN A 117 -20.64 -2.98 -8.52
CA ASN A 117 -20.39 -2.41 -7.20
C ASN A 117 -20.04 -0.92 -7.26
N ARG A 118 -19.22 -0.52 -8.23
CA ARG A 118 -18.82 0.89 -8.41
C ARG A 118 -20.02 1.75 -8.84
N LEU A 119 -20.68 1.38 -9.94
CA LEU A 119 -21.77 2.18 -10.54
C LEU A 119 -23.00 2.30 -9.63
N VAL A 120 -23.25 1.32 -8.75
CA VAL A 120 -24.34 1.39 -7.76
C VAL A 120 -24.02 2.36 -6.62
N VAL A 121 -22.76 2.52 -6.21
CA VAL A 121 -22.41 3.38 -5.07
C VAL A 121 -21.96 4.78 -5.49
N ASP A 122 -21.54 4.96 -6.73
CA ASP A 122 -21.07 6.25 -7.24
C ASP A 122 -22.11 7.38 -7.10
N PRO A 123 -23.41 7.18 -7.40
CA PRO A 123 -24.42 8.22 -7.17
C PRO A 123 -24.49 8.66 -5.71
N ALA A 124 -24.42 7.73 -4.75
CA ALA A 124 -24.38 8.05 -3.31
C ALA A 124 -23.17 8.96 -2.95
N ARG A 125 -21.99 8.63 -3.49
CA ARG A 125 -20.77 9.42 -3.26
C ARG A 125 -20.87 10.80 -3.89
N ARG A 126 -21.50 10.90 -5.05
CA ARG A 126 -21.76 12.15 -5.75
C ARG A 126 -22.75 13.03 -5.02
N THR A 127 -23.85 12.47 -4.51
CA THR A 127 -24.81 13.17 -3.62
C THR A 127 -24.08 13.81 -2.45
N VAL A 128 -23.22 13.05 -1.75
CA VAL A 128 -22.44 13.62 -0.63
C VAL A 128 -21.51 14.74 -1.10
N GLY A 129 -20.75 14.53 -2.18
CA GLY A 129 -19.86 15.57 -2.69
C GLY A 129 -20.59 16.84 -3.07
N LEU A 130 -21.67 16.76 -3.85
CA LEU A 130 -22.48 17.92 -4.25
C LEU A 130 -23.07 18.63 -3.03
N ALA A 131 -23.57 17.88 -2.05
CA ALA A 131 -24.10 18.44 -0.81
C ALA A 131 -23.04 19.19 0.00
N THR A 132 -21.82 18.66 0.09
CA THR A 132 -20.71 19.33 0.78
C THR A 132 -20.28 20.60 0.05
N LEU A 133 -20.27 20.58 -1.29
CA LEU A 133 -19.97 21.77 -2.11
C LEU A 133 -21.01 22.87 -1.93
N LYS A 134 -22.30 22.51 -1.93
CA LYS A 134 -23.40 23.46 -1.71
C LYS A 134 -23.35 24.05 -0.30
N ALA A 135 -23.04 23.24 0.71
CA ALA A 135 -23.00 23.66 2.11
C ALA A 135 -21.70 24.37 2.54
N GLY A 136 -20.64 24.32 1.72
CA GLY A 136 -19.32 24.83 2.10
C GLY A 136 -18.64 24.03 3.21
N THR A 137 -19.00 22.76 3.37
CA THR A 137 -18.39 21.81 4.32
C THR A 137 -17.29 20.99 3.64
N ARG A 138 -16.65 20.08 4.37
CA ARG A 138 -15.57 19.24 3.85
C ARG A 138 -16.10 17.88 3.46
N TYR A 139 -15.42 17.28 2.49
CA TYR A 139 -15.67 15.91 2.03
C TYR A 139 -14.58 14.98 2.57
N ALA A 140 -14.93 13.81 3.08
CA ALA A 140 -13.95 12.78 3.39
C ALA A 140 -14.36 11.42 2.84
N ARG A 141 -13.34 10.63 2.47
CA ARG A 141 -13.51 9.23 2.07
C ARG A 141 -13.25 8.32 3.25
N VAL A 142 -14.21 7.48 3.61
CA VAL A 142 -14.04 6.52 4.71
C VAL A 142 -13.76 5.14 4.12
N PRO A 143 -12.55 4.60 4.27
CA PRO A 143 -12.25 3.24 3.87
C PRO A 143 -12.85 2.25 4.87
N GLU A 144 -13.27 1.11 4.35
CA GLU A 144 -13.75 -0.03 5.14
C GLU A 144 -12.59 -1.00 5.48
N PRO A 145 -12.81 -1.93 6.44
CA PRO A 145 -11.90 -3.04 6.66
C PRO A 145 -11.62 -3.81 5.36
N GLY A 146 -10.34 -4.02 5.05
CA GLY A 146 -9.90 -4.72 3.83
C GLY A 146 -9.79 -3.84 2.58
N ALA A 147 -10.00 -2.52 2.69
CA ALA A 147 -9.81 -1.58 1.58
C ALA A 147 -8.40 -1.69 0.94
N CYS A 148 -8.31 -1.47 -0.36
CA CYS A 148 -7.04 -1.51 -1.08
C CYS A 148 -6.14 -0.31 -0.77
N SER A 149 -4.85 -0.42 -1.08
CA SER A 149 -3.84 0.62 -0.82
C SER A 149 -4.20 2.00 -1.40
N PHE A 150 -4.88 2.04 -2.55
CA PHE A 150 -5.36 3.29 -3.14
C PHE A 150 -6.43 3.97 -2.27
N CYS A 151 -7.37 3.19 -1.74
CA CYS A 151 -8.41 3.71 -0.87
C CYS A 151 -7.87 4.13 0.49
N LEU A 152 -6.91 3.39 1.05
CA LEU A 152 -6.24 3.79 2.29
C LEU A 152 -5.44 5.08 2.10
N MET A 153 -4.72 5.21 0.98
CA MET A 153 -4.03 6.45 0.59
C MET A 153 -5.01 7.63 0.49
N LEU A 154 -6.12 7.48 -0.22
CA LEU A 154 -7.09 8.56 -0.35
C LEU A 154 -7.80 8.88 0.98
N GLY A 155 -8.15 7.88 1.77
CA GLY A 155 -8.71 8.06 3.11
C GLY A 155 -7.75 8.78 4.08
N SER A 156 -6.43 8.63 3.87
CA SER A 156 -5.41 9.32 4.65
C SER A 156 -5.29 10.81 4.38
N ARG A 157 -5.93 11.34 3.33
CA ARG A 157 -5.97 12.78 3.04
C ARG A 157 -6.84 13.56 4.03
N GLY A 158 -7.69 12.86 4.79
CA GLY A 158 -8.64 13.49 5.71
C GLY A 158 -9.76 14.19 4.96
N ALA A 159 -10.25 15.29 5.53
CA ALA A 159 -11.35 16.07 5.00
C ALA A 159 -10.82 17.14 4.02
N VAL A 160 -11.28 17.10 2.78
CA VAL A 160 -10.88 18.05 1.72
C VAL A 160 -11.92 19.15 1.55
N TYR A 161 -11.47 20.40 1.39
CA TYR A 161 -12.33 21.59 1.42
C TYR A 161 -12.55 22.25 0.04
N SER A 162 -11.59 22.13 -0.89
CA SER A 162 -11.70 22.86 -2.16
C SER A 162 -12.58 22.12 -3.17
N SER A 163 -13.41 22.86 -3.93
CA SER A 163 -14.25 22.26 -4.97
C SER A 163 -13.45 21.48 -5.99
N LYS A 164 -12.26 21.98 -6.35
CA LYS A 164 -11.32 21.28 -7.23
C LYS A 164 -10.91 19.93 -6.66
N THR A 165 -10.59 19.87 -5.36
CA THR A 165 -10.20 18.63 -4.69
C THR A 165 -11.37 17.66 -4.60
N VAL A 166 -12.54 18.10 -4.15
CA VAL A 166 -13.75 17.27 -4.07
C VAL A 166 -14.11 16.69 -5.43
N LEU A 167 -14.15 17.52 -6.48
CA LEU A 167 -14.45 17.06 -7.84
C LEU A 167 -13.41 16.06 -8.36
N SER A 168 -12.14 16.23 -7.99
CA SER A 168 -11.09 15.27 -8.34
C SER A 168 -11.24 13.92 -7.61
N GLU A 169 -11.88 13.90 -6.44
CA GLU A 169 -12.13 12.69 -5.64
C GLU A 169 -13.38 11.93 -6.11
N LEU A 170 -14.44 12.65 -6.52
CA LEU A 170 -15.74 12.11 -6.90
C LEU A 170 -15.72 11.07 -8.04
N GLY A 171 -14.69 11.09 -8.90
CA GLY A 171 -14.54 10.15 -10.00
C GLY A 171 -13.50 9.04 -9.79
N ARG A 172 -12.82 9.01 -8.63
CA ARG A 172 -11.66 8.13 -8.41
C ARG A 172 -11.99 6.98 -7.47
N TYR A 173 -12.88 6.09 -7.92
CA TYR A 173 -13.21 4.84 -7.23
C TYR A 173 -12.93 3.65 -8.14
N HIS A 174 -12.25 2.64 -7.60
CA HIS A 174 -11.95 1.43 -8.35
C HIS A 174 -13.14 0.47 -8.32
N ASP A 175 -13.14 -0.49 -9.24
CA ASP A 175 -14.09 -1.60 -9.25
C ASP A 175 -13.95 -2.42 -7.96
N ASN A 176 -15.06 -2.85 -7.36
CA ASN A 176 -15.11 -3.45 -6.01
C ASN A 176 -14.78 -2.48 -4.85
N CYS A 177 -14.71 -1.17 -5.08
CA CYS A 177 -14.53 -0.23 -3.98
C CYS A 177 -15.81 -0.09 -3.15
N ARG A 178 -15.68 -0.33 -1.84
CA ARG A 178 -16.76 -0.20 -0.87
C ARG A 178 -16.60 1.00 0.06
N CYS A 179 -15.65 1.91 -0.24
CA CYS A 179 -15.45 3.12 0.54
C CYS A 179 -16.68 4.04 0.49
N LEU A 180 -16.91 4.73 1.59
CA LEU A 180 -17.98 5.71 1.75
C LEU A 180 -17.48 7.12 1.47
N ALA A 181 -18.41 8.00 1.13
CA ALA A 181 -18.24 9.43 1.18
C ALA A 181 -18.99 9.95 2.40
N ILE A 182 -18.40 10.89 3.14
CA ILE A 182 -19.05 11.57 4.26
C ILE A 182 -18.84 13.08 4.18
N GLU A 183 -19.78 13.82 4.75
CA GLU A 183 -19.61 15.23 5.09
C GLU A 183 -18.85 15.34 6.42
N VAL A 184 -17.93 16.28 6.50
CA VAL A 184 -17.13 16.59 7.68
C VAL A 184 -17.15 18.10 7.87
N LYS A 185 -17.52 18.57 9.05
CA LYS A 185 -17.54 20.00 9.36
C LYS A 185 -16.18 20.44 9.91
N VAL A 186 -15.68 19.73 10.92
CA VAL A 186 -14.37 19.96 11.53
C VAL A 186 -13.55 18.67 11.59
N ASP A 187 -12.22 18.78 11.66
CA ASP A 187 -11.33 17.60 11.62
C ASP A 187 -11.54 16.64 12.80
N SER A 188 -12.13 17.10 13.90
CA SER A 188 -12.54 16.23 15.02
C SER A 188 -13.67 15.28 14.64
N ASP A 189 -14.49 15.60 13.64
CA ASP A 189 -15.60 14.77 13.17
C ASP A 189 -15.12 13.65 12.24
N LEU A 190 -13.88 13.73 11.75
CA LEU A 190 -13.30 12.67 10.93
C LEU A 190 -13.33 11.34 11.69
N PRO A 191 -13.84 10.26 11.09
CA PRO A 191 -13.82 8.94 11.72
C PRO A 191 -12.41 8.55 12.18
N ARG A 192 -12.36 7.76 13.26
CA ARG A 192 -11.08 7.28 13.84
C ARG A 192 -10.15 6.68 12.79
N ILE A 193 -10.70 5.88 11.87
CA ILE A 193 -9.93 5.26 10.78
C ILE A 193 -9.21 6.29 9.90
N ASN A 194 -9.87 7.39 9.54
CA ASN A 194 -9.25 8.46 8.76
C ASN A 194 -8.11 9.13 9.53
N ARG A 195 -8.33 9.43 10.81
CA ARG A 195 -7.30 10.04 11.66
C ARG A 195 -6.08 9.13 11.85
N GLU A 196 -6.31 7.83 11.99
CA GLU A 196 -5.23 6.83 12.05
C GLU A 196 -4.48 6.74 10.72
N LEU A 197 -5.19 6.77 9.59
CA LEU A 197 -4.57 6.78 8.27
C LEU A 197 -3.78 8.06 8.01
N MET A 198 -4.25 9.22 8.46
CA MET A 198 -3.50 10.49 8.38
C MET A 198 -2.18 10.40 9.15
N LYS A 199 -2.20 9.86 10.38
CA LYS A 199 -0.97 9.60 11.16
C LYS A 199 -0.05 8.63 10.41
N GLN A 200 -0.63 7.57 9.85
CA GLN A 200 0.14 6.58 9.10
C GLN A 200 0.77 7.19 7.83
N HIS A 201 0.05 8.07 7.13
CA HIS A 201 0.58 8.80 5.98
C HIS A 201 1.79 9.66 6.35
N GLN A 202 1.73 10.35 7.49
CA GLN A 202 2.85 11.14 8.01
C GLN A 202 4.06 10.27 8.33
N VAL A 203 3.83 9.10 8.95
CA VAL A 203 4.90 8.13 9.24
C VAL A 203 5.52 7.63 7.93
N ILE A 204 4.72 7.12 6.99
CA ILE A 204 5.23 6.63 5.71
C ILE A 204 6.02 7.73 5.00
N SER A 205 5.44 8.93 4.86
CA SER A 205 6.08 10.05 4.17
C SER A 205 7.43 10.45 4.79
N ARG A 206 7.50 10.47 6.13
CA ARG A 206 8.75 10.72 6.84
C ARG A 206 9.78 9.65 6.53
N GLU A 207 9.40 8.38 6.60
CA GLU A 207 10.35 7.27 6.40
C GLU A 207 10.86 7.18 4.95
N VAL A 208 10.02 7.47 3.95
CA VAL A 208 10.43 7.49 2.54
C VAL A 208 11.07 8.81 2.10
N GLY A 209 11.01 9.86 2.92
CA GLY A 209 11.62 11.17 2.63
C GLY A 209 10.85 12.04 1.62
N HIS A 210 9.63 11.66 1.25
CA HIS A 210 8.75 12.44 0.37
C HIS A 210 7.28 12.23 0.74
N ALA A 211 6.36 13.03 0.18
CA ALA A 211 4.93 12.78 0.36
C ALA A 211 4.56 11.40 -0.19
N ALA A 212 4.03 10.52 0.66
CA ALA A 212 3.81 9.12 0.31
C ALA A 212 2.82 8.96 -0.85
N ASP A 213 3.21 8.21 -1.86
CA ASP A 213 2.42 7.94 -3.05
C ASP A 213 1.71 6.57 -2.99
N LEU A 214 1.06 6.20 -4.09
CA LEU A 214 0.34 4.93 -4.17
C LEU A 214 1.26 3.70 -4.03
N ASN A 215 2.49 3.77 -4.54
CA ASN A 215 3.43 2.66 -4.47
C ASN A 215 3.95 2.48 -3.04
N ASP A 216 4.13 3.58 -2.29
CA ASP A 216 4.49 3.50 -0.87
C ASP A 216 3.37 2.87 -0.04
N TRP A 217 2.12 3.26 -0.30
CA TRP A 217 0.96 2.62 0.33
C TRP A 217 0.80 1.14 -0.06
N ARG A 218 1.07 0.78 -1.33
CA ARG A 218 1.07 -0.63 -1.77
C ARG A 218 2.09 -1.44 -1.00
N GLN A 219 3.33 -0.96 -0.95
CA GLN A 219 4.39 -1.60 -0.18
C GLN A 219 4.00 -1.74 1.29
N TRP A 220 3.52 -0.67 1.93
CA TRP A 220 3.17 -0.69 3.34
C TRP A 220 2.06 -1.71 3.65
N VAL A 221 1.03 -1.79 2.80
CA VAL A 221 -0.05 -2.76 2.96
C VAL A 221 0.45 -4.20 2.77
N ASP A 222 1.22 -4.45 1.71
CA ASP A 222 1.76 -5.79 1.42
C ASP A 222 2.70 -6.24 2.54
N ALA A 223 3.62 -5.37 2.96
CA ALA A 223 4.52 -5.63 4.07
C ALA A 223 3.73 -5.87 5.37
N SER A 224 2.72 -5.05 5.68
CA SER A 224 1.92 -5.23 6.89
C SER A 224 1.24 -6.59 6.98
N ARG A 225 0.79 -7.15 5.84
CA ARG A 225 0.23 -8.51 5.77
C ARG A 225 1.28 -9.59 5.97
N GLN A 226 2.49 -9.40 5.44
CA GLN A 226 3.58 -10.36 5.60
C GLN A 226 4.16 -10.34 7.02
N GLN A 227 4.20 -9.17 7.66
CA GLN A 227 4.73 -8.99 9.02
C GLN A 227 3.85 -9.64 10.10
N THR A 228 2.59 -9.96 9.80
CA THR A 228 1.73 -10.73 10.72
C THR A 228 2.00 -12.23 10.69
N ASP A 229 2.72 -12.73 9.68
CA ASP A 229 3.12 -14.13 9.58
C ASP A 229 4.47 -14.35 10.25
N THR A 230 4.47 -14.97 11.44
CA THR A 230 5.68 -15.22 12.23
C THR A 230 6.61 -16.28 11.63
N GLY A 231 6.19 -16.96 10.54
CA GLY A 231 6.97 -17.98 9.83
C GLY A 231 7.57 -17.53 8.50
N ALA A 232 7.28 -16.31 8.03
CA ALA A 232 7.78 -15.81 6.76
C ALA A 232 9.33 -15.73 6.77
N SER A 233 9.99 -16.27 5.75
CA SER A 233 11.45 -16.40 5.77
C SER A 233 12.16 -15.07 5.59
N TRP A 234 11.62 -14.10 4.85
CA TRP A 234 12.17 -12.74 4.70
C TRP A 234 11.04 -11.80 4.23
N PRO A 235 10.10 -11.45 5.12
CA PRO A 235 8.96 -10.61 4.74
C PRO A 235 9.42 -9.19 4.38
N ARG A 236 8.63 -8.53 3.53
CA ARG A 236 8.86 -7.12 3.16
C ARG A 236 8.80 -6.21 4.38
N LEU A 237 9.63 -5.18 4.36
CA LEU A 237 9.62 -4.11 5.35
C LEU A 237 8.61 -3.01 4.96
N LYS A 238 7.89 -2.50 5.96
CA LYS A 238 6.82 -1.50 5.81
C LYS A 238 7.32 -0.16 5.32
N TYR A 239 8.53 0.22 5.73
CA TYR A 239 9.07 1.57 5.56
C TYR A 239 10.39 1.61 4.79
N CYS A 240 10.79 0.49 4.19
CA CYS A 240 12.09 0.35 3.55
C CYS A 240 11.97 -0.52 2.30
N ARG A 241 12.41 -0.01 1.15
CA ARG A 241 12.61 -0.80 -0.07
C ARG A 241 13.99 -1.43 -0.03
N ILE A 242 14.12 -2.58 -0.69
CA ILE A 242 15.44 -3.15 -0.96
C ILE A 242 16.13 -2.21 -1.95
N PRO A 243 17.28 -1.61 -1.61
CA PRO A 243 18.00 -0.76 -2.54
C PRO A 243 18.58 -1.59 -3.68
N SER A 244 18.68 -0.97 -4.86
CA SER A 244 19.37 -1.54 -6.01
C SER A 244 20.72 -0.84 -6.20
N TYR A 245 21.69 -1.59 -6.71
CA TYR A 245 22.92 -1.00 -7.20
C TYR A 245 22.64 -0.06 -8.39
N MET A 246 23.42 1.01 -8.50
CA MET A 246 23.43 1.91 -9.66
C MET A 246 24.03 1.22 -10.90
N GLY A 247 24.98 0.30 -10.67
CA GLY A 247 25.61 -0.52 -11.70
C GLY A 247 24.90 -1.86 -11.95
N ASN A 248 25.55 -2.73 -12.71
CA ASN A 248 25.07 -4.09 -13.01
C ASN A 248 25.41 -5.13 -11.93
N GLY A 249 25.70 -4.69 -10.70
CA GLY A 249 26.16 -5.56 -9.61
C GLY A 249 27.63 -5.97 -9.69
N ILE A 250 28.42 -5.37 -10.59
CA ILE A 250 29.88 -5.46 -10.61
C ILE A 250 30.45 -4.17 -10.00
N SER A 251 31.45 -4.31 -9.14
CA SER A 251 32.11 -3.16 -8.53
C SER A 251 32.84 -2.32 -9.59
N SER A 252 32.55 -1.03 -9.65
CA SER A 252 33.31 -0.05 -10.43
C SER A 252 34.65 0.28 -9.77
N VAL A 253 34.74 0.10 -8.45
CA VAL A 253 35.92 0.40 -7.63
C VAL A 253 36.92 -0.76 -7.57
N PHE A 254 36.43 -2.00 -7.61
CA PHE A 254 37.24 -3.21 -7.60
C PHE A 254 36.99 -4.03 -8.87
N PRO A 255 37.76 -3.81 -9.94
CA PRO A 255 37.51 -4.44 -11.24
C PRO A 255 37.36 -5.97 -11.15
N GLY A 256 36.30 -6.49 -11.77
CA GLY A 256 35.98 -7.92 -11.82
C GLY A 256 35.31 -8.49 -10.57
N GLU A 257 35.15 -7.70 -9.51
CA GLU A 257 34.49 -8.15 -8.28
C GLU A 257 32.96 -7.98 -8.37
N LYS A 258 32.22 -9.07 -8.13
CA LYS A 258 30.76 -9.03 -8.00
C LYS A 258 30.37 -8.52 -6.62
N LEU A 259 29.35 -7.67 -6.56
CA LEU A 259 28.78 -7.14 -5.33
C LEU A 259 27.74 -8.12 -4.75
N PRO A 260 27.57 -8.17 -3.42
CA PRO A 260 26.63 -9.11 -2.80
C PRO A 260 25.18 -8.76 -3.12
N PRO A 261 24.26 -9.74 -3.15
CA PRO A 261 22.84 -9.43 -3.22
C PRO A 261 22.38 -8.64 -1.99
N LEU A 262 21.43 -7.72 -2.19
CA LEU A 262 20.94 -6.79 -1.17
C LEU A 262 19.59 -7.19 -0.57
N ASP A 263 18.96 -8.26 -1.04
CA ASP A 263 17.61 -8.68 -0.67
C ASP A 263 17.41 -8.89 0.84
N LYS A 264 18.42 -9.48 1.50
CA LYS A 264 18.40 -9.72 2.96
C LYS A 264 19.01 -8.59 3.78
N MET A 265 19.74 -7.68 3.14
CA MET A 265 20.50 -6.64 3.83
C MET A 265 19.60 -5.74 4.70
N PRO A 266 18.45 -5.22 4.23
CA PRO A 266 17.59 -4.37 5.04
C PRO A 266 17.13 -5.03 6.34
N GLY A 267 16.57 -6.24 6.28
CA GLY A 267 16.11 -6.96 7.48
C GLY A 267 17.26 -7.25 8.45
N HIS A 268 18.44 -7.59 7.93
CA HIS A 268 19.62 -7.82 8.74
C HIS A 268 20.11 -6.56 9.46
N VAL A 269 20.28 -5.47 8.71
CA VAL A 269 20.83 -4.21 9.24
C VAL A 269 19.85 -3.54 10.19
N LEU A 270 18.57 -3.45 9.80
CA LEU A 270 17.57 -2.69 10.54
C LEU A 270 17.05 -3.46 11.76
N TYR A 271 16.76 -4.74 11.61
CA TYR A 271 16.06 -5.55 12.61
C TYR A 271 16.89 -6.70 13.18
N GLY A 272 18.07 -6.97 12.60
CA GLY A 272 18.98 -8.02 13.08
C GLY A 272 18.61 -9.42 12.61
N TRP A 273 17.77 -9.53 11.57
CA TRP A 273 17.30 -10.80 11.01
C TRP A 273 18.44 -11.68 10.51
N ARG A 274 18.30 -13.00 10.71
CA ARG A 274 19.31 -14.00 10.36
C ARG A 274 18.66 -15.32 9.99
N ASP A 275 19.14 -15.92 8.90
CA ASP A 275 18.76 -17.29 8.57
C ASP A 275 19.19 -18.25 9.70
N PRO A 276 18.27 -19.07 10.24
CA PRO A 276 18.63 -20.05 11.25
C PRO A 276 19.49 -21.16 10.64
N ASN A 277 20.63 -21.46 11.26
CA ASN A 277 21.41 -22.65 10.93
C ASN A 277 20.69 -23.93 11.42
N GLU A 278 21.22 -25.12 11.12
CA GLU A 278 20.56 -26.39 11.52
C GLU A 278 20.36 -26.54 13.04
N GLY A 279 21.30 -26.04 13.84
CA GLY A 279 21.16 -26.02 15.29
C GLY A 279 20.05 -25.08 15.77
N ASP A 280 19.93 -23.92 15.13
CA ASP A 280 18.87 -22.95 15.39
C ASP A 280 17.50 -23.48 14.94
N LYS A 281 17.41 -24.13 13.79
CA LYS A 281 16.19 -24.82 13.34
C LYS A 281 15.74 -25.88 14.33
N LYS A 282 16.67 -26.64 14.92
CA LYS A 282 16.37 -27.59 16.00
C LYS A 282 15.78 -26.89 17.22
N LYS A 283 16.39 -25.80 17.68
CA LYS A 283 15.89 -24.99 18.81
C LYS A 283 14.49 -24.44 18.53
N LEU A 284 14.23 -23.94 17.33
CA LEU A 284 12.91 -23.44 16.93
C LEU A 284 11.84 -24.54 16.97
N ARG A 285 12.16 -25.76 16.49
CA ARG A 285 11.26 -26.93 16.60
C ARG A 285 10.96 -27.32 18.05
N GLU A 286 11.88 -27.03 18.97
CA GLU A 286 11.71 -27.23 20.42
C GLU A 286 11.02 -26.03 21.12
N GLY A 287 10.55 -25.02 20.37
CA GLY A 287 9.90 -23.82 20.91
C GLY A 287 10.85 -22.83 21.58
N LYS A 288 12.17 -22.96 21.37
CA LYS A 288 13.17 -22.07 21.96
C LYS A 288 13.42 -20.85 21.06
N SER A 289 13.66 -19.70 21.68
CA SER A 289 14.03 -18.47 20.97
C SER A 289 15.41 -18.58 20.32
N VAL A 290 15.54 -18.01 19.13
CA VAL A 290 16.80 -17.91 18.37
C VAL A 290 17.07 -16.45 18.03
N ARG A 291 18.34 -16.05 18.08
CA ARG A 291 18.78 -14.70 17.71
C ARG A 291 18.46 -14.41 16.23
N GLY A 292 17.96 -13.23 15.93
CA GLY A 292 17.57 -12.88 14.56
C GLY A 292 16.24 -13.49 14.11
N TRP A 293 15.50 -14.17 14.99
CA TRP A 293 14.20 -14.79 14.67
C TRP A 293 13.15 -14.43 15.76
N PRO A 294 11.86 -14.24 15.41
CA PRO A 294 11.26 -14.28 14.07
C PRO A 294 11.66 -13.09 13.20
N HIS A 295 11.55 -13.27 11.88
CA HIS A 295 11.75 -12.18 10.93
C HIS A 295 10.52 -11.27 10.89
N ASN A 296 10.39 -10.42 11.91
CA ASN A 296 9.42 -9.33 11.89
C ASN A 296 10.01 -8.05 12.48
N GLU A 297 9.34 -6.93 12.23
CA GLU A 297 9.78 -5.60 12.65
C GLU A 297 9.70 -5.35 14.16
N LEU A 298 9.18 -6.30 14.96
CA LEU A 298 9.25 -6.23 16.41
C LEU A 298 10.64 -6.61 16.93
N LEU A 299 11.45 -7.32 16.12
CA LEU A 299 12.80 -7.68 16.47
C LEU A 299 13.71 -6.45 16.38
N ALA A 300 14.05 -5.86 17.52
CA ALA A 300 14.88 -4.67 17.61
C ALA A 300 16.37 -5.03 17.83
N GLU A 301 16.91 -6.00 17.09
CA GLU A 301 18.30 -6.49 17.27
C GLU A 301 19.30 -5.95 16.24
N GLY A 302 18.84 -5.10 15.32
CA GLY A 302 19.67 -4.46 14.29
C GLY A 302 20.42 -3.24 14.80
N HIS A 303 20.62 -2.28 13.90
CA HIS A 303 21.44 -1.08 14.09
C HIS A 303 20.64 0.22 14.06
N ARG A 304 19.30 0.15 14.05
CA ARG A 304 18.44 1.33 14.25
C ARG A 304 18.73 2.01 15.59
N TRP A 305 18.40 3.29 15.69
CA TRP A 305 18.59 4.10 16.90
C TRP A 305 17.92 3.50 18.16
N ASP A 306 16.80 2.81 17.96
CA ASP A 306 15.99 2.15 19.00
C ASP A 306 16.37 0.69 19.24
N SER A 307 17.47 0.20 18.64
CA SER A 307 17.97 -1.16 18.86
C SER A 307 18.11 -1.49 20.35
N LYS A 308 17.53 -2.62 20.75
CA LYS A 308 17.58 -3.18 22.11
C LYS A 308 18.79 -4.10 22.33
N ARG A 309 19.57 -4.36 21.28
CA ARG A 309 20.76 -5.21 21.38
C ARG A 309 21.86 -4.52 22.19
N LYS A 310 22.26 -5.14 23.30
CA LYS A 310 23.35 -4.65 24.16
C LYS A 310 24.65 -4.48 23.36
N GLY A 311 25.24 -3.29 23.44
CA GLY A 311 26.51 -2.97 22.77
C GLY A 311 26.43 -2.78 21.25
N ALA A 312 25.24 -2.73 20.66
CA ALA A 312 25.11 -2.39 19.25
C ALA A 312 25.54 -0.93 19.01
N SER A 313 26.36 -0.70 17.99
CA SER A 313 26.45 0.63 17.39
C SER A 313 25.14 0.94 16.69
N LYS A 314 24.74 2.21 16.68
CA LYS A 314 23.40 2.62 16.25
C LYS A 314 23.50 3.79 15.29
N PHE A 315 22.68 3.75 14.25
CA PHE A 315 22.49 4.89 13.37
C PHE A 315 21.78 6.04 14.10
N PRO A 316 21.96 7.30 13.67
CA PRO A 316 21.32 8.44 14.29
C PRO A 316 19.79 8.33 14.30
N ARG A 317 19.14 8.89 15.33
CA ARG A 317 17.67 8.91 15.44
C ARG A 317 16.97 9.59 14.26
N GLY A 318 17.64 10.53 13.60
CA GLY A 318 17.12 11.25 12.44
C GLY A 318 17.19 10.47 11.13
N TRP A 319 17.92 9.35 11.08
CA TRP A 319 18.02 8.54 9.87
C TRP A 319 16.82 7.60 9.76
N THR A 320 16.13 7.65 8.63
CA THR A 320 15.05 6.71 8.32
C THR A 320 15.59 5.33 7.97
N ASP A 321 14.73 4.32 7.98
CA ASP A 321 15.11 2.97 7.57
C ASP A 321 15.68 2.97 6.14
N GLN A 322 15.10 3.76 5.23
CA GLN A 322 15.56 3.90 3.84
C GLN A 322 16.95 4.55 3.76
N MET A 323 17.19 5.65 4.49
CA MET A 323 18.50 6.31 4.54
C MET A 323 19.60 5.35 5.01
N ILE A 324 19.30 4.52 6.02
CA ILE A 324 20.26 3.55 6.56
C ILE A 324 20.65 2.54 5.48
N VAL A 325 19.69 1.94 4.78
CA VAL A 325 19.99 0.89 3.79
C VAL A 325 20.63 1.45 2.53
N ASP A 326 20.27 2.67 2.13
CA ASP A 326 20.92 3.37 1.03
C ASP A 326 22.36 3.70 1.37
N ALA A 327 22.63 4.21 2.56
CA ALA A 327 23.99 4.46 3.02
C ALA A 327 24.87 3.20 3.07
N VAL A 328 24.29 2.06 3.45
CA VAL A 328 25.00 0.76 3.40
C VAL A 328 25.29 0.35 1.96
N ARG A 329 24.32 0.48 1.06
CA ARG A 329 24.50 0.19 -0.38
C ARG A 329 25.56 1.11 -1.00
N ASP A 330 25.51 2.41 -0.74
CA ASP A 330 26.49 3.38 -1.23
C ASP A 330 27.90 3.09 -0.69
N THR A 331 28.02 2.61 0.55
CA THR A 331 29.29 2.18 1.14
C THR A 331 29.86 0.94 0.44
N ILE A 332 29.00 0.04 -0.05
CA ILE A 332 29.42 -1.15 -0.82
C ILE A 332 29.81 -0.76 -2.25
N GLU A 333 29.03 0.10 -2.91
CA GLU A 333 29.27 0.49 -4.31
C GLU A 333 30.47 1.41 -4.49
N ASP A 334 30.56 2.43 -3.65
CA ASP A 334 31.54 3.51 -3.76
C ASP A 334 32.27 3.72 -2.42
N PRO A 335 33.09 2.77 -1.97
CA PRO A 335 33.82 2.92 -0.72
C PRO A 335 34.96 3.96 -0.83
N GLN A 336 35.23 4.63 0.29
CA GLN A 336 36.39 5.52 0.42
C GLN A 336 37.59 4.81 1.05
N TRP A 337 37.34 3.79 1.88
CA TRP A 337 38.37 2.91 2.44
C TRP A 337 38.00 1.45 2.28
N THR A 338 39.01 0.59 2.21
CA THR A 338 38.87 -0.85 2.01
C THR A 338 39.90 -1.64 2.81
N ARG A 339 39.55 -2.88 3.13
CA ARG A 339 40.46 -3.92 3.59
C ARG A 339 39.99 -5.25 2.99
N LYS A 340 40.86 -5.91 2.22
CA LYS A 340 40.60 -7.26 1.70
C LYS A 340 41.18 -8.31 2.65
N THR A 341 40.39 -9.34 2.96
CA THR A 341 40.86 -10.56 3.60
C THR A 341 40.92 -11.69 2.57
N SER A 342 41.24 -12.92 2.99
CA SER A 342 41.27 -14.08 2.08
C SER A 342 39.93 -14.39 1.43
N SER A 343 38.80 -14.10 2.09
CA SER A 343 37.45 -14.48 1.64
C SER A 343 36.43 -13.35 1.63
N ALA A 344 36.78 -12.18 2.17
CA ALA A 344 35.83 -11.09 2.33
C ALA A 344 36.46 -9.73 2.03
N ARG A 345 35.59 -8.78 1.71
CA ARG A 345 35.93 -7.38 1.67
C ARG A 345 35.22 -6.64 2.77
N GLU A 346 35.98 -5.74 3.37
CA GLU A 346 35.52 -4.76 4.32
C GLU A 346 35.69 -3.38 3.71
N VAL A 347 34.66 -2.54 3.82
CA VAL A 347 34.59 -1.22 3.20
C VAL A 347 34.04 -0.19 4.17
N TRP A 348 34.48 1.06 4.01
CA TRP A 348 34.01 2.20 4.79
C TRP A 348 33.78 3.42 3.89
N ARG A 349 32.77 4.22 4.26
CA ARG A 349 32.46 5.52 3.65
C ARG A 349 31.96 6.47 4.72
N ILE A 350 32.26 7.76 4.58
CA ILE A 350 31.66 8.81 5.40
C ILE A 350 30.41 9.33 4.68
N ILE A 351 29.26 9.27 5.36
CA ILE A 351 27.97 9.78 4.87
C ILE A 351 27.38 10.63 6.00
N ASP A 352 27.12 11.91 5.73
CA ASP A 352 26.67 12.90 6.72
C ASP A 352 27.48 12.91 8.03
N GLY A 353 28.81 12.76 7.91
CA GLY A 353 29.72 12.72 9.06
C GLY A 353 29.69 11.41 9.86
N ILE A 354 28.92 10.41 9.44
CA ILE A 354 28.88 9.06 10.01
C ILE A 354 29.79 8.15 9.19
N VAL A 355 30.70 7.45 9.86
CA VAL A 355 31.49 6.40 9.21
C VAL A 355 30.63 5.15 9.14
N VAL A 356 30.18 4.80 7.94
CA VAL A 356 29.43 3.57 7.67
C VAL A 356 30.40 2.48 7.28
N TYR A 357 30.25 1.31 7.87
CA TYR A 357 31.00 0.10 7.58
C TYR A 357 30.11 -0.95 6.93
N ALA A 358 30.64 -1.67 5.95
CA ALA A 358 30.03 -2.89 5.43
C ALA A 358 31.08 -3.99 5.18
N LYS A 359 30.62 -5.25 5.28
CA LYS A 359 31.41 -6.44 5.00
C LYS A 359 30.63 -7.42 4.14
N TYR A 360 31.30 -7.99 3.14
CA TYR A 360 30.73 -8.99 2.26
C TYR A 360 31.77 -10.01 1.77
N VAL A 361 31.31 -11.18 1.34
CA VAL A 361 32.13 -12.27 0.78
C VAL A 361 32.42 -11.98 -0.69
N THR A 362 33.66 -12.20 -1.11
CA THR A 362 34.15 -11.96 -2.49
C THR A 362 34.51 -13.25 -3.23
N ALA A 363 34.03 -14.41 -2.76
CA ALA A 363 34.28 -15.70 -3.40
C ALA A 363 33.39 -15.82 -4.65
N ASP A 364 34.00 -16.13 -5.79
CA ASP A 364 33.28 -16.18 -7.07
C ASP A 364 32.14 -17.19 -7.03
N GLY A 365 30.92 -16.72 -7.32
CA GLY A 365 29.70 -17.52 -7.28
C GLY A 365 29.12 -17.73 -5.88
N TYR A 366 29.69 -17.10 -4.86
CA TYR A 366 29.20 -17.13 -3.48
C TYR A 366 29.29 -15.74 -2.81
N GLU A 367 28.87 -14.71 -3.53
CA GLU A 367 28.84 -13.35 -3.01
C GLU A 367 27.72 -13.21 -1.97
N GLN A 368 28.06 -12.75 -0.77
CA GLN A 368 27.12 -12.68 0.33
C GLN A 368 27.35 -11.43 1.17
N PHE A 369 26.28 -10.69 1.45
CA PHE A 369 26.29 -9.63 2.45
C PHE A 369 26.43 -10.23 3.85
N ILE A 370 27.40 -9.77 4.64
CA ILE A 370 27.66 -10.31 5.99
C ILE A 370 27.10 -9.41 7.07
N MET A 371 27.46 -8.13 7.06
CA MET A 371 26.99 -7.15 8.05
C MET A 371 27.33 -5.72 7.63
N ALA A 372 26.59 -4.77 8.17
CA ALA A 372 26.91 -3.35 8.07
C ALA A 372 26.41 -2.61 9.30
N TYR A 373 27.11 -1.55 9.69
CA TYR A 373 26.81 -0.75 10.88
C TYR A 373 27.58 0.58 10.87
N PRO A 374 27.18 1.58 11.66
CA PRO A 374 27.97 2.77 11.86
C PRO A 374 29.13 2.47 12.82
N GLU A 375 30.33 2.93 12.51
CA GLU A 375 31.51 2.75 13.35
C GLU A 375 31.40 3.52 14.66
N VAL A 376 31.84 2.87 15.74
CA VAL A 376 31.82 3.48 17.07
C VAL A 376 32.81 4.65 17.10
N LYS A 377 32.39 5.82 17.59
CA LYS A 377 33.16 7.09 17.59
C LYS A 377 33.39 7.72 16.19
N ASN A 378 32.76 7.23 15.13
CA ASN A 378 32.92 7.75 13.75
C ASN A 378 34.39 7.86 13.30
N LYS A 379 35.20 6.82 13.58
CA LYS A 379 36.61 6.79 13.18
C LYS A 379 36.88 5.66 12.21
N ILE A 380 37.68 5.95 11.18
CA ILE A 380 38.21 4.94 10.28
C ILE A 380 39.22 4.07 11.05
N PRO A 381 39.08 2.73 11.03
CA PRO A 381 40.03 1.85 11.68
C PRO A 381 41.44 1.97 11.10
N PRO A 382 42.52 1.90 11.91
CA PRO A 382 43.90 1.96 11.40
C PRO A 382 44.27 0.88 10.36
N ARG A 383 43.49 -0.20 10.33
CA ARG A 383 43.63 -1.33 9.38
C ARG A 383 43.02 -1.06 8.01
N ALA A 384 42.26 0.03 7.85
CA ALA A 384 41.64 0.40 6.58
C ALA A 384 42.65 1.14 5.71
N ARG A 385 42.68 0.84 4.41
CA ARG A 385 43.47 1.58 3.41
C ARG A 385 42.55 2.44 2.58
N LYS A 386 43.00 3.60 2.13
CA LYS A 386 42.21 4.41 1.20
C LYS A 386 42.07 3.65 -0.11
N VAL A 387 40.91 3.74 -0.74
CA VAL A 387 40.72 3.16 -2.07
C VAL A 387 41.60 3.89 -3.07
N GLY A 388 42.39 3.14 -3.84
CA GLY A 388 43.33 3.68 -4.84
C GLY A 388 44.76 3.86 -4.36
N ASP A 389 45.00 3.77 -3.03
CA ASP A 389 46.34 3.64 -2.43
C ASP A 389 46.76 2.16 -2.35
#